data_AF-A0A371BPE6-F1
#
_entry.id   AF-A0A371BPE6-F1
#
_cell.length_a   1.000
_cell.length_b   1.000
_cell.length_c   1.000
_cell.angle_alpha   90.00
_cell.angle_beta   90.00
_cell.angle_gamma   90.00
#
_symmetry.space_group_name_H-M   'P 1'
#
loop_
_entity.id
_entity.type
_entity.pdbx_description
1 polymer ?
#
loop_
_entity_poly.entity_id
_entity_poly.type
_entity_poly.pdbx_seq_one_letter_code
_entity_poly.pdbx_strand_id
1 'polypeptide(L)'
;MLAEPTRLHLLWQLAQGPKSVTELTAAASVPRTVVSQHLAKLRLSGLVDTRKDGRHVIYSLHDGHLIRLIRETINHADHRVTGEPIHD
;
A
#
# COMPACT_ATOMS: atom_id res chain seq x y z
N MET A 1 6.09 2.34 12.31
CA MET A 1 5.25 1.39 11.53
C MET A 1 5.10 1.74 10.04
N LEU A 2 5.28 2.98 9.57
CA LEU A 2 5.22 3.30 8.13
C LEU A 2 6.59 3.29 7.40
N ALA A 3 7.71 3.17 8.12
CA ALA A 3 9.07 3.23 7.55
C ALA A 3 9.62 1.90 6.98
N GLU A 4 8.76 0.91 6.73
CA GLU A 4 9.21 -0.37 6.17
C GLU A 4 8.81 -0.42 4.69
N PRO A 5 9.77 -0.60 3.77
CA PRO A 5 9.55 -0.44 2.33
C PRO A 5 8.40 -1.30 1.78
N THR A 6 8.26 -2.53 2.26
CA THR A 6 7.20 -3.44 1.79
C THR A 6 5.82 -2.91 2.12
N ARG A 7 5.59 -2.39 3.34
CA ARG A 7 4.29 -1.79 3.69
C ARG A 7 3.96 -0.57 2.84
N LEU A 8 4.92 0.31 2.58
CA LEU A 8 4.69 1.47 1.70
C LEU A 8 4.37 1.01 0.29
N HIS A 9 5.08 0.01 -0.22
CA HIS A 9 4.80 -0.57 -1.54
C HIS A 9 3.41 -1.20 -1.62
N LEU A 10 2.99 -1.95 -0.61
CA LEU A 10 1.64 -2.52 -0.54
C LEU A 10 0.56 -1.43 -0.51
N LEU A 11 0.76 -0.38 0.29
CA LEU A 11 -0.14 0.77 0.37
C LEU A 11 -0.21 1.51 -0.98
N TRP A 12 0.92 1.68 -1.67
CA TRP A 12 0.99 2.26 -3.02
C TRP A 12 0.23 1.42 -4.05
N GLN A 13 0.38 0.09 -4.01
CA GLN A 13 -0.36 -0.81 -4.88
C GLN A 13 -1.87 -0.72 -4.64
N LEU A 14 -2.29 -0.59 -3.38
CA LEU A 14 -3.70 -0.42 -3.01
C LEU A 14 -4.26 0.97 -3.34
N ALA A 15 -3.42 2.01 -3.39
CA ALA A 15 -3.79 3.35 -3.85
C ALA A 15 -4.11 3.44 -5.35
N GLN A 16 -3.71 2.42 -6.12
CA GLN A 16 -4.06 2.26 -7.54
C GLN A 16 -5.35 1.45 -7.74
N GLY A 17 -5.81 0.75 -6.70
CA GLY A 17 -7.08 0.02 -6.70
C GLY A 17 -7.07 -1.18 -5.76
N PRO A 18 -8.26 -1.74 -5.43
CA PRO A 18 -8.36 -2.92 -4.59
C PRO A 18 -7.67 -4.14 -5.21
N LYS A 19 -6.96 -4.93 -4.39
CA LYS A 19 -6.16 -6.09 -4.85
C LYS A 19 -6.25 -7.27 -3.88
N SER A 20 -6.11 -8.48 -4.41
CA SER A 20 -5.97 -9.69 -3.62
C SER A 20 -4.56 -9.85 -3.05
N VAL A 21 -4.41 -10.73 -2.05
CA VAL A 21 -3.08 -11.10 -1.50
C VAL A 21 -2.17 -11.65 -2.60
N THR A 22 -2.72 -12.40 -3.56
CA THR A 22 -1.95 -12.98 -4.67
C THR A 22 -1.37 -11.88 -5.57
N GLU A 23 -2.18 -10.91 -5.97
CA GLU A 23 -1.73 -9.77 -6.77
C GLU A 23 -0.68 -8.93 -6.02
N LEU A 24 -0.91 -8.68 -4.73
CA LEU A 24 0.03 -7.94 -3.88
C LEU A 24 1.36 -8.68 -3.69
N THR A 25 1.31 -10.01 -3.59
CA THR A 25 2.52 -10.85 -3.50
C THR A 25 3.32 -10.79 -4.80
N ALA A 26 2.65 -10.87 -5.94
CA ALA A 26 3.29 -10.74 -7.24
C ALA A 26 3.94 -9.36 -7.43
N ALA A 27 3.29 -8.29 -6.94
CA ALA A 27 3.81 -6.94 -7.05
C ALA A 27 4.97 -6.63 -6.08
N ALA A 28 4.97 -7.24 -4.88
CA ALA A 28 5.94 -6.91 -3.82
C ALA A 28 7.24 -7.71 -3.87
N SER A 29 7.34 -8.74 -4.73
CA SER A 29 8.52 -9.61 -4.84
C SER A 29 9.02 -10.19 -3.51
N VAL A 30 8.12 -10.35 -2.53
CA VAL A 30 8.40 -10.97 -1.22
C VAL A 30 7.46 -12.16 -0.99
N PRO A 31 7.81 -13.10 -0.09
CA PRO A 31 6.98 -14.27 0.16
C PRO A 31 5.56 -13.89 0.62
N ARG A 32 4.56 -14.67 0.18
CA ARG A 32 3.14 -14.48 0.53
C ARG A 32 2.89 -14.38 2.03
N THR A 33 3.63 -15.13 2.84
CA THR A 33 3.54 -15.10 4.31
C THR A 33 3.91 -13.72 4.85
N VAL A 34 4.94 -13.10 4.30
CA VAL A 34 5.41 -11.75 4.67
C VAL A 34 4.36 -10.71 4.28
N VAL A 35 3.82 -10.78 3.05
CA VAL A 35 2.72 -9.90 2.61
C VAL A 35 1.51 -10.03 3.52
N SER A 36 1.09 -11.26 3.86
CA SER A 36 -0.05 -11.51 4.74
C SER A 36 0.16 -10.92 6.14
N GLN A 37 1.37 -11.02 6.70
CA GLN A 37 1.71 -10.42 7.99
C GLN A 37 1.66 -8.88 7.94
N HIS A 38 2.17 -8.28 6.87
CA HIS A 38 2.08 -6.82 6.68
C HIS A 38 0.63 -6.35 6.53
N LEU A 39 -0.17 -7.04 5.72
CA LEU A 39 -1.59 -6.74 5.55
C LEU A 39 -2.38 -6.91 6.85
N ALA A 40 -2.06 -7.91 7.67
CA ALA A 40 -2.66 -8.06 8.99
C ALA A 40 -2.34 -6.85 9.89
N LYS A 41 -1.09 -6.38 9.90
CA LYS A 41 -0.70 -5.19 10.66
C LYS A 41 -1.39 -3.92 10.15
N LEU A 42 -1.47 -3.73 8.84
CA LEU A 42 -2.15 -2.59 8.22
C LEU A 42 -3.65 -2.58 8.53
N ARG A 43 -4.28 -3.77 8.55
CA ARG A 43 -5.69 -3.93 8.92
C ARG A 43 -5.92 -3.61 10.40
N LEU A 44 -5.05 -4.11 11.28
CA LEU A 44 -5.11 -3.81 12.71
C LEU A 44 -4.94 -2.31 13.00
N SER A 45 -4.18 -1.59 12.18
CA SER A 45 -4.05 -0.13 12.28
C SER A 45 -5.17 0.66 11.58
N GLY A 46 -6.18 0.01 11.00
CA GLY A 46 -7.28 0.66 10.29
C GLY A 46 -6.90 1.33 8.98
N LEU A 47 -5.76 0.97 8.37
CA LEU A 47 -5.28 1.58 7.12
C LEU A 47 -5.86 0.88 5.89
N VAL A 48 -6.26 -0.38 6.03
CA VAL A 48 -6.83 -1.18 4.95
C VAL A 48 -8.09 -1.90 5.41
N ASP A 49 -9.04 -1.97 4.50
CA ASP A 49 -10.23 -2.79 4.62
C ASP A 49 -10.08 -4.09 3.84
N THR A 50 -10.96 -5.04 4.17
CA THR A 50 -11.04 -6.34 3.50
C THR A 50 -12.47 -6.67 3.15
N ARG A 51 -12.69 -7.15 1.92
CA ARG A 51 -13.93 -7.80 1.52
C ARG A 51 -13.66 -9.19 0.97
N LYS A 52 -14.61 -10.11 1.12
CA LYS A 52 -14.55 -11.43 0.48
C LYS A 52 -15.15 -11.32 -0.92
N ASP A 53 -14.45 -11.86 -1.91
CA ASP A 53 -14.88 -11.99 -3.29
C ASP A 53 -14.66 -13.44 -3.75
N GLY A 54 -15.74 -14.23 -3.68
CA GLY A 54 -15.67 -15.68 -3.83
C GLY A 54 -14.71 -16.33 -2.83
N ARG A 55 -13.61 -16.91 -3.34
CA ARG A 55 -12.55 -17.55 -2.53
C ARG A 55 -11.42 -16.60 -2.15
N HIS A 56 -11.42 -15.37 -2.69
CA HIS A 56 -10.35 -14.40 -2.49
C HIS A 56 -10.74 -13.36 -1.44
N VAL A 57 -9.73 -12.88 -0.71
CA VAL A 57 -9.85 -11.68 0.13
C VAL A 57 -9.25 -10.53 -0.66
N ILE A 58 -10.07 -9.51 -0.91
CA ILE A 58 -9.68 -8.28 -1.59
C ILE A 58 -9.42 -7.21 -0.55
N TYR A 59 -8.27 -6.57 -0.64
CA TYR A 59 -7.84 -5.48 0.21
C TYR A 59 -8.05 -4.15 -0.50
N SER A 60 -8.40 -3.11 0.25
CA SER A 60 -8.51 -1.72 -0.22
C SER A 60 -8.03 -0.77 0.87
N LEU A 61 -7.65 0.46 0.51
CA LEU A 61 -7.40 1.50 1.50
C LEU A 61 -8.72 1.93 2.16
N HIS A 62 -8.65 2.27 3.45
CA HIS A 62 -9.84 2.55 4.25
C HIS A 62 -10.59 3.81 3.80
N ASP A 63 -9.89 4.90 3.49
CA ASP A 63 -10.52 6.13 3.02
C ASP A 63 -9.73 6.85 1.90
N GLY A 64 -10.39 7.85 1.29
CA GLY A 64 -9.79 8.70 0.26
C GLY A 64 -8.74 9.70 0.74
N HIS A 65 -8.75 10.09 2.02
CA HIS A 65 -7.74 10.96 2.61
C HIS A 65 -6.38 10.25 2.72
N LEU A 66 -6.38 8.98 3.15
CA LEU A 66 -5.22 8.11 3.22
C LEU A 66 -4.62 7.86 1.83
N ILE A 67 -5.47 7.67 0.80
CA ILE A 67 -5.02 7.57 -0.59
C ILE A 67 -4.26 8.83 -1.01
N ARG A 68 -4.81 10.01 -0.74
CA ARG A 68 -4.12 11.29 -1.02
C ARG A 68 -2.81 11.38 -0.27
N LEU A 69 -2.79 11.08 1.03
CA LEU A 69 -1.60 11.20 1.87
C LEU A 69 -0.47 10.27 1.41
N ILE A 70 -0.78 9.03 1.02
CA ILE A 70 0.20 8.08 0.47
C ILE A 70 0.77 8.60 -0.86
N ARG A 71 -0.08 9.10 -1.75
CA ARG A 71 0.37 9.65 -3.04
C ARG A 71 1.28 10.86 -2.84
N GLU A 72 0.89 11.82 -2.01
CA GLU A 72 1.69 12.99 -1.67
C GLU A 72 3.03 12.59 -1.03
N THR A 73 3.02 11.63 -0.10
CA THR A 73 4.24 11.17 0.58
C THR A 73 5.22 10.52 -0.39
N ILE A 74 4.74 9.68 -1.30
CA ILE A 74 5.59 9.00 -2.29
C ILE A 74 6.09 10.01 -3.33
N ASN A 75 5.22 10.90 -3.83
CA ASN A 75 5.63 11.98 -4.73
C ASN A 75 6.74 12.82 -4.09
N HIS A 76 6.58 13.24 -2.84
CA HIS A 76 7.61 14.02 -2.14
C HIS A 76 8.92 13.23 -1.91
N ALA A 77 8.82 11.93 -1.62
CA ALA A 77 10.00 11.08 -1.47
C ALA A 77 10.76 10.92 -2.80
N ASP A 78 10.04 10.81 -3.91
CA ASP A 78 10.62 10.76 -5.26
C ASP A 78 11.39 12.04 -5.57
N HIS A 79 10.82 13.22 -5.26
CA HIS A 79 11.50 14.51 -5.44
C HIS A 79 12.81 14.64 -4.64
N ARG A 80 12.91 13.99 -3.48
CA ARG A 80 14.15 13.98 -2.66
C ARG A 80 15.20 12.99 -3.16
N VAL A 81 14.83 12.03 -4.02
CA VAL A 81 15.72 11.04 -4.62
C VAL A 81 16.10 11.42 -6.06
N THR A 82 15.25 12.15 -6.79
CA THR A 82 15.49 12.60 -8.17
C THR A 82 16.12 13.99 -8.29
N GLY A 83 16.01 14.85 -7.26
CA GLY A 83 16.67 16.16 -7.25
C GLY A 83 16.02 17.22 -8.15
N GLU A 84 14.76 17.07 -8.54
CA GLU A 84 14.04 18.09 -9.32
C GLU A 84 13.34 19.13 -8.41
N PRO A 85 13.38 20.43 -8.79
CA PRO A 85 12.91 21.52 -7.95
C PRO A 85 11.38 21.60 -7.88
N ILE A 86 10.89 22.00 -6.71
CA ILE A 86 9.50 22.33 -6.40
C ILE A 86 9.04 23.41 -7.40
N HIS A 87 8.06 23.10 -8.25
CA HIS A 87 7.34 24.15 -8.98
C HIS A 87 6.07 24.49 -8.21
N ASP A 88 6.01 25.74 -7.74
CA ASP A 88 4.82 26.45 -7.25
C ASP A 88 3.72 26.54 -8.32
#